data_AF-A0A0B7HN24-F1
#
_entry.id   AF-A0A0B7HN24-F1
#
_cell.length_a   1.000
_cell.length_b   1.000
_cell.length_c   1.000
_cell.angle_alpha   90.00
_cell.angle_beta   90.00
_cell.angle_gamma   90.00
#
_symmetry.space_group_name_H-M   'P 1'
#
loop_
_entity.id
_entity.type
_entity.pdbx_description
1 polymer ?
#
loop_
_entity_poly.entity_id
_entity_poly.type
_entity_poly.pdbx_seq_one_letter_code
_entity_poly.pdbx_strand_id
1 'polypeptide(L)'
;MNCFNCSCPCDTDANYCKHCGVDLHKGKQTNGISLADIFLVVFLVICLVAMVGYNFVTSPSNWFEDSFLKLAYTIISIIASLSYVLIPLAIKSLPLKVVSGVIVLILLASDIFRLLEFSFSF
;
A
#
# COMPACT_ATOMS: atom_id res chain seq x y z
N MET A 1 19.36 34.77 -0.25
CA MET A 1 17.96 34.30 -0.03
C MET A 1 17.63 34.45 1.44
N ASN A 2 16.37 34.65 1.85
CA ASN A 2 16.05 34.71 3.29
C ASN A 2 15.58 33.35 3.77
N CYS A 3 15.97 32.98 4.99
CA CYS A 3 15.47 31.78 5.65
C CYS A 3 13.97 31.90 5.92
N PHE A 4 13.16 30.91 5.52
CA PHE A 4 11.71 30.94 5.72
C PHE A 4 11.29 30.86 7.21
N ASN A 5 12.17 30.39 8.09
CA ASN A 5 11.87 30.22 9.52
C ASN A 5 12.25 31.46 10.34
N CYS A 6 13.46 32.01 10.14
CA CYS A 6 13.97 33.12 10.94
C CYS A 6 14.11 34.44 10.17
N SER A 7 13.76 34.47 8.89
CA SER A 7 13.88 35.64 7.99
C SER A 7 15.28 36.24 7.86
N CYS A 8 16.32 35.61 8.42
CA CYS A 8 17.69 36.08 8.30
C CYS A 8 18.22 35.92 6.85
N PRO A 9 19.06 36.86 6.38
CA PRO A 9 19.73 36.73 5.09
C PRO A 9 20.68 35.52 5.13
N CYS A 10 20.47 34.59 4.21
CA CYS A 10 21.29 33.41 3.99
C CYS A 10 21.97 33.49 2.63
N ASP A 11 23.20 32.96 2.56
CA ASP A 11 23.96 32.83 1.32
C ASP A 11 23.14 32.06 0.28
N THR A 12 23.22 32.45 -0.99
CA THR A 12 22.42 31.87 -2.09
C THR A 12 22.69 30.38 -2.32
N ASP A 13 23.86 29.89 -1.91
CA ASP A 13 24.26 28.48 -2.04
C ASP A 13 24.24 27.70 -0.71
N ALA A 14 23.68 28.27 0.36
CA ALA A 14 23.66 27.61 1.66
C ALA A 14 22.58 26.51 1.72
N ASN A 15 22.99 25.27 2.05
CA ASN A 15 22.05 24.17 2.28
C ASN A 15 21.23 24.34 3.57
N TYR A 16 21.84 24.92 4.61
CA TYR A 16 21.24 25.12 5.93
C TYR A 16 21.37 26.58 6.37
N CYS A 17 20.39 27.06 7.13
CA CYS A 17 20.47 28.37 7.75
C CYS A 17 21.51 28.36 8.89
N LYS A 18 22.50 29.24 8.84
CA LYS A 18 23.54 29.38 9.89
C LYS A 18 22.98 29.74 11.27
N HIS A 19 21.83 30.42 11.33
CA HIS A 19 21.23 30.87 12.58
C HIS A 19 20.30 29.85 13.23
N CYS A 20 19.44 29.18 12.43
CA CYS A 20 18.42 28.28 12.98
C CYS A 20 18.62 26.81 12.59
N GLY A 21 19.67 26.48 11.83
CA GLY A 21 19.99 25.12 11.41
C GLY A 21 18.97 24.47 10.45
N VAL A 22 17.96 25.22 10.00
CA VAL A 22 16.90 24.68 9.14
C VAL A 22 17.43 24.51 7.72
N ASP A 23 17.08 23.39 7.10
CA ASP A 23 17.40 23.10 5.70
C ASP A 23 16.59 24.06 4.80
N LEU A 24 17.31 24.90 4.05
CA LEU A 24 16.74 25.95 3.19
C LEU A 24 16.12 25.36 1.91
N HIS A 25 16.49 24.14 1.54
CA HIS A 25 16.00 23.44 0.35
C HIS A 25 14.81 22.51 0.64
N LYS A 26 14.59 22.15 1.92
CA LYS A 26 13.43 21.34 2.34
C LYS A 26 12.07 21.97 2.12
N GLY A 27 11.98 23.29 1.94
CA GLY A 27 10.74 24.00 1.61
C GLY A 27 10.08 23.54 0.30
N LYS A 28 10.77 22.73 -0.51
CA LYS A 28 10.25 22.11 -1.74
C LYS A 28 10.25 20.58 -1.72
N GLN A 29 10.09 19.92 -0.56
CA GLN A 29 9.51 18.57 -0.61
C GLN A 29 8.05 18.70 -0.99
N THR A 30 7.79 18.73 -2.29
CA THR A 30 6.44 18.55 -2.81
C THR A 30 5.93 17.22 -2.27
N ASN A 31 4.91 17.25 -1.42
CA ASN A 31 4.04 16.10 -1.14
C ASN A 31 3.22 15.72 -2.39
N GLY A 32 3.82 15.89 -3.57
CA GLY A 32 3.27 15.52 -4.86
C GLY A 32 3.29 14.02 -4.99
N ILE A 33 2.37 13.53 -5.80
CA ILE A 33 2.28 12.12 -6.15
C ILE A 33 3.60 11.73 -6.84
N SER A 34 4.33 10.80 -6.24
CA SER A 34 5.52 10.23 -6.87
C SER A 34 5.10 9.18 -7.89
N LEU A 35 5.90 9.00 -8.94
CA LEU A 35 5.65 7.95 -9.93
C LEU A 35 5.71 6.55 -9.30
N ALA A 36 6.52 6.38 -8.25
CA ALA A 36 6.57 5.15 -7.44
C ALA A 36 5.27 4.91 -6.66
N ASP A 37 4.64 5.97 -6.11
CA ASP A 37 3.34 5.86 -5.43
C ASP A 37 2.28 5.34 -6.41
N ILE A 38 2.30 5.83 -7.66
CA ILE A 38 1.38 5.38 -8.72
C ILE A 38 1.60 3.89 -9.02
N PHE A 39 2.85 3.45 -9.21
CA PHE A 39 3.15 2.05 -9.49
C PHE A 39 2.70 1.12 -8.36
N LEU A 40 2.86 1.54 -7.11
CA LEU A 40 2.38 0.77 -5.95
C LEU A 40 0.85 0.60 -5.96
N VAL A 41 0.11 1.66 -6.30
CA VAL A 41 -1.36 1.57 -6.41
C VAL A 41 -1.77 0.71 -7.61
N VAL A 42 -1.11 0.84 -8.77
CA VAL A 42 -1.38 0.00 -9.94
C VAL A 42 -1.13 -1.48 -9.62
N PHE A 43 -0.05 -1.80 -8.91
CA PHE A 43 0.22 -3.15 -8.44
C PHE A 43 -0.92 -3.69 -7.57
N LEU A 44 -1.40 -2.91 -6.60
CA LEU A 44 -2.54 -3.30 -5.75
C LEU A 44 -3.82 -3.54 -6.56
N VAL A 45 -4.08 -2.72 -7.59
CA VAL A 45 -5.23 -2.92 -8.49
C VAL A 45 -5.10 -4.23 -9.26
N ILE A 46 -3.90 -4.58 -9.75
CA ILE A 46 -3.66 -5.86 -10.42
C ILE A 46 -3.92 -7.03 -9.47
N CYS A 47 -3.43 -6.95 -8.22
CA CYS A 47 -3.70 -7.96 -7.19
C CYS A 47 -5.20 -8.12 -6.93
N LEU A 48 -5.95 -7.02 -6.84
CA LEU A 48 -7.39 -7.04 -6.66
C LEU A 48 -8.10 -7.71 -7.84
N VAL A 49 -7.74 -7.37 -9.08
CA VAL A 49 -8.31 -8.00 -10.28
C VAL A 49 -8.00 -9.49 -10.33
N ALA A 50 -6.77 -9.89 -10.00
CA ALA A 50 -6.37 -11.29 -9.94
C ALA A 50 -7.18 -12.06 -8.88
N MET A 51 -7.42 -11.45 -7.71
CA MET A 51 -8.26 -12.03 -6.66
C MET A 51 -9.71 -12.24 -7.11
N VAL A 52 -10.30 -11.23 -7.76
CA VAL A 52 -11.67 -11.32 -8.31
C VAL A 52 -11.73 -12.41 -9.37
N GLY A 53 -10.75 -12.43 -10.30
CA GLY A 53 -10.65 -13.47 -11.32
C GLY A 53 -10.56 -14.88 -10.72
N TYR A 54 -9.75 -15.05 -9.68
CA TYR A 54 -9.68 -16.32 -8.95
C TYR A 54 -11.06 -16.72 -8.39
N ASN A 55 -11.77 -15.82 -7.70
CA ASN A 55 -13.11 -16.12 -7.16
C ASN A 55 -14.09 -16.57 -8.24
N PHE A 56 -14.10 -15.91 -9.41
CA PHE A 56 -14.96 -16.30 -10.53
C PHE A 56 -14.60 -17.66 -11.11
N VAL A 57 -13.31 -17.99 -11.20
CA VAL A 57 -12.85 -19.28 -11.74
C VAL A 57 -13.06 -20.41 -10.74
N THR A 58 -12.90 -20.17 -9.44
CA THR A 58 -13.02 -21.21 -8.42
C THR A 58 -14.43 -21.40 -7.86
N SER A 59 -15.33 -20.43 -8.00
CA SER A 59 -16.72 -20.53 -7.53
C SER A 59 -17.53 -21.70 -8.16
N PRO A 60 -17.34 -22.09 -9.44
CA PRO A 60 -18.06 -23.21 -10.04
C PRO A 60 -17.29 -24.53 -10.10
N SER A 61 -16.00 -24.58 -9.75
CA SER A 61 -15.16 -25.76 -9.99
C SER A 61 -14.32 -26.15 -8.78
N ASN A 62 -14.43 -27.43 -8.37
CA ASN A 62 -13.64 -28.08 -7.32
C ASN A 62 -12.15 -28.23 -7.71
N TRP A 63 -11.49 -27.17 -8.16
CA TRP A 63 -10.08 -27.21 -8.62
C TRP A 63 -9.10 -27.70 -7.54
N PHE A 64 -9.47 -27.56 -6.27
CA PHE A 64 -8.83 -28.24 -5.15
C PHE A 64 -9.79 -29.27 -4.56
N GLU A 65 -9.73 -30.51 -5.05
CA GLU A 65 -10.41 -31.64 -4.40
C GLU A 65 -9.81 -31.90 -3.01
N ASP A 66 -8.53 -31.57 -2.81
CA ASP A 66 -7.83 -31.69 -1.52
C ASP A 66 -8.04 -30.48 -0.60
N SER A 67 -8.80 -30.69 0.48
CA SER A 67 -9.04 -29.69 1.54
C SER A 67 -7.75 -29.12 2.15
N PHE A 68 -6.66 -29.90 2.19
CA PHE A 68 -5.37 -29.44 2.71
C PHE A 68 -4.72 -28.38 1.82
N LEU A 69 -4.73 -28.58 0.50
CA LEU A 69 -4.15 -27.63 -0.46
C LEU A 69 -4.94 -26.32 -0.49
N LYS A 70 -6.28 -26.39 -0.38
CA LYS A 70 -7.14 -25.22 -0.25
C LYS A 70 -6.83 -24.41 1.02
N LEU A 71 -6.64 -25.08 2.15
CA LEU A 71 -6.25 -24.44 3.41
C LEU A 71 -4.86 -23.79 3.30
N ALA A 72 -3.87 -24.51 2.78
CA ALA A 72 -2.50 -24.00 2.62
C ALA A 72 -2.45 -22.76 1.71
N TYR A 73 -3.16 -22.79 0.57
CA TYR A 73 -3.28 -21.64 -0.33
C TYR A 73 -3.94 -20.44 0.37
N THR A 74 -5.01 -20.68 1.14
CA THR A 74 -5.70 -19.62 1.87
C THR A 74 -4.79 -18.96 2.91
N ILE A 75 -4.01 -19.75 3.66
CA ILE A 75 -3.04 -19.22 4.64
C ILE A 75 -1.95 -18.38 3.95
N ILE A 76 -1.39 -18.87 2.84
CA ILE A 76 -0.39 -18.13 2.06
C ILE A 76 -0.96 -16.81 1.53
N SER A 77 -2.21 -16.82 1.06
CA SER A 77 -2.90 -15.63 0.56
C SER A 77 -3.09 -14.59 1.67
N ILE A 78 -3.48 -15.01 2.88
CA ILE A 78 -3.57 -14.11 4.04
C ILE A 78 -2.21 -13.48 4.37
N ILE A 79 -1.14 -14.27 4.38
CA ILE A 79 0.22 -13.76 4.64
C ILE A 79 0.63 -12.73 3.58
N ALA A 80 0.35 -13.02 2.30
CA ALA A 80 0.59 -12.08 1.21
C ALA A 80 -0.22 -10.79 1.38
N SER A 81 -1.51 -10.88 1.68
CA SER A 81 -2.39 -9.72 1.92
C SER A 81 -1.94 -8.87 3.11
N LEU A 82 -1.43 -9.49 4.19
CA LEU A 82 -0.84 -8.76 5.32
C LEU A 82 0.42 -8.00 4.92
N SER A 83 1.26 -8.57 4.03
CA SER A 83 2.45 -7.88 3.54
C SER A 83 2.10 -6.60 2.76
N TYR A 84 0.94 -6.57 2.09
CA TYR A 84 0.48 -5.40 1.35
C TYR A 84 0.08 -4.22 2.23
N VAL A 85 -0.13 -4.41 3.53
CA VAL A 85 -0.37 -3.31 4.50
C VAL A 85 0.81 -2.33 4.54
N LEU A 86 2.02 -2.78 4.19
CA LEU A 86 3.20 -1.91 4.11
C LEU A 86 3.11 -0.89 2.97
N ILE A 87 2.32 -1.16 1.93
CA ILE A 87 2.19 -0.30 0.75
C ILE A 87 1.53 1.05 1.09
N PRO A 88 0.31 1.11 1.68
CA PRO A 88 -0.28 2.38 2.08
C PRO A 88 0.60 3.14 3.09
N LEU A 89 1.36 2.43 3.94
CA LEU A 89 2.29 3.06 4.88
C LEU A 89 3.48 3.74 4.17
N ALA A 90 3.95 3.17 3.06
CA ALA A 90 5.05 3.71 2.25
C ALA A 90 4.67 4.91 1.37
N ILE A 91 3.41 5.02 0.98
CA ILE A 91 2.92 6.12 0.12
C ILE A 91 2.92 7.45 0.90
N LYS A 92 3.48 8.50 0.29
CA LYS A 92 3.56 9.83 0.92
C LYS A 92 2.29 10.63 0.71
N SER A 93 1.70 10.52 -0.48
CA SER A 93 0.48 11.26 -0.83
C SER A 93 -0.75 10.73 -0.07
N LEU A 94 -1.39 11.60 0.72
CA LEU A 94 -2.60 11.26 1.48
C LEU A 94 -3.73 10.64 0.62
N PRO A 95 -4.08 11.16 -0.58
CA PRO A 95 -5.17 10.57 -1.37
C PRO A 95 -4.85 9.14 -1.82
N LEU A 96 -3.64 8.87 -2.35
CA LEU A 96 -3.27 7.52 -2.77
C LEU A 96 -3.07 6.58 -1.58
N LYS A 97 -2.66 7.09 -0.42
CA LYS A 97 -2.61 6.31 0.83
C LYS A 97 -3.99 5.80 1.23
N VAL A 98 -5.01 6.64 1.13
CA VAL A 98 -6.39 6.23 1.43
C VAL A 98 -6.87 5.20 0.41
N VAL A 99 -6.68 5.46 -0.89
CA VAL A 99 -7.09 4.52 -1.96
C VAL A 99 -6.42 3.15 -1.80
N SER A 100 -5.10 3.12 -1.64
CA SER A 100 -4.35 1.87 -1.42
C SER A 100 -4.76 1.15 -0.15
N GLY A 101 -5.01 1.89 0.94
CA GLY A 101 -5.52 1.32 2.19
C GLY A 101 -6.86 0.61 2.02
N VAL A 102 -7.80 1.23 1.29
CA VAL A 102 -9.10 0.61 0.98
C VAL A 102 -8.92 -0.68 0.16
N ILE A 103 -8.04 -0.68 -0.84
CA ILE A 103 -7.79 -1.89 -1.65
C ILE A 103 -7.23 -3.02 -0.78
N VAL A 104 -6.26 -2.73 0.08
CA VAL A 104 -5.67 -3.73 0.99
C VAL A 104 -6.71 -4.29 1.96
N LEU A 105 -7.61 -3.44 2.49
CA LEU A 105 -8.70 -3.89 3.35
C LEU A 105 -9.65 -4.84 2.62
N ILE A 106 -9.99 -4.58 1.35
CA ILE A 106 -10.83 -5.45 0.54
C ILE A 106 -10.15 -6.82 0.32
N LEU A 107 -8.85 -6.82 0.00
CA LEU A 107 -8.07 -8.05 -0.17
C LEU A 107 -8.07 -8.89 1.12
N LEU A 108 -7.75 -8.27 2.26
CA LEU A 108 -7.78 -8.95 3.56
C LEU A 108 -9.17 -9.49 3.92
N ALA A 109 -10.21 -8.68 3.74
CA ALA A 109 -11.58 -9.08 4.05
C ALA A 109 -12.01 -10.30 3.21
N SER A 110 -11.67 -10.33 1.93
CA SER A 110 -12.03 -11.47 1.07
C SER A 110 -11.22 -12.72 1.38
N ASP A 111 -9.96 -12.62 1.81
CA ASP A 111 -9.20 -13.80 2.26
C ASP A 111 -9.71 -14.34 3.61
N ILE A 112 -10.08 -13.46 4.53
CA ILE A 112 -10.72 -13.85 5.80
C ILE A 112 -12.06 -14.54 5.55
N PHE A 113 -12.86 -14.00 4.62
CA PHE A 113 -14.15 -14.60 4.27
C PHE A 113 -13.99 -16.03 3.75
N ARG A 114 -12.99 -16.28 2.88
CA ARG A 114 -12.67 -17.63 2.38
C ARG A 114 -12.23 -18.58 3.51
N LEU A 115 -11.47 -18.08 4.48
CA LEU A 115 -11.07 -18.85 5.65
C LEU A 115 -12.29 -19.26 6.50
N LEU A 116 -13.25 -18.34 6.67
CA LEU A 116 -14.50 -18.61 7.39
C LEU A 116 -15.34 -19.65 6.64
N GLU A 117 -15.53 -19.50 5.32
CA GLU A 117 -16.25 -20.50 4.51
C GLU A 117 -15.63 -21.90 4.64
N PHE A 118 -14.31 -22.01 4.60
CA PHE A 118 -13.62 -23.28 4.83
C PHE A 118 -13.91 -23.85 6.23
N SER A 119 -13.91 -23.00 7.26
CA SER A 119 -14.11 -23.40 8.65
C SER A 119 -15.54 -23.87 8.96
N PHE A 120 -16.55 -23.36 8.23
CA PHE A 120 -17.96 -23.73 8.38
C PHE A 120 -18.43 -24.84 7.43
N SER A 121 -17.57 -25.27 6.50
CA SER A 121 -17.90 -26.32 5.52
C SER A 121 -17.47 -27.73 5.94
N PHE A 122 -16.98 -27.88 7.18
CA PHE A 122 -16.73 -29.15 7.90
C PHE A 122 -17.83 -29.39 8.94
#